data_AF-A0A531KG24-F1
#
_entry.id   AF-A0A531KG24-F1
#
_cell.length_a   1.000
_cell.length_b   1.000
_cell.length_c   1.000
_cell.angle_alpha   90.00
_cell.angle_beta   90.00
_cell.angle_gamma   90.00
#
_symmetry.space_group_name_H-M   'P 1'
#
loop_
_entity.id
_entity.type
_entity.pdbx_description
1 polymer ?
#
loop_
_entity_poly.entity_id
_entity_poly.type
_entity_poly.pdbx_seq_one_letter_code
_entity_poly.pdbx_strand_id
1 'polypeptide(L)'
;SHWPVLSIWSAHQNGGIPDHADGWQRKAERIVLWRHGDNVRFARLTSAQFSFRHSLKMGLGLEKAVSRALTHEPMFDVLGALVSLFGDGLVTGIGFDRPQ
;
A
#
# COMPACT_ATOMS: atom_id res chain seq x y z
N SER A 1 9.42 4.99 -10.52
CA SER A 1 8.80 5.55 -11.74
C SER A 1 8.24 6.92 -11.40
N HIS A 2 8.37 7.91 -12.29
CA HIS A 2 7.75 9.24 -12.12
C HIS A 2 6.36 9.33 -12.77
N TRP A 3 5.86 8.22 -13.31
CA TRP A 3 4.52 8.16 -13.90
C TRP A 3 3.44 7.89 -12.85
N PRO A 4 2.25 8.49 -13.00
CA PRO A 4 1.12 8.28 -12.11
C PRO A 4 0.39 6.98 -12.46
N VAL A 5 1.02 5.85 -12.14
CA VAL A 5 0.57 4.50 -12.55
C VAL A 5 -0.86 4.20 -12.11
N LEU A 6 -1.26 4.58 -10.89
CA LEU A 6 -2.62 4.33 -10.42
C LEU A 6 -3.63 5.18 -11.20
N SER A 7 -3.29 6.44 -11.46
CA SER A 7 -4.18 7.33 -12.20
C SER A 7 -4.39 6.83 -13.64
N ILE A 8 -3.31 6.38 -14.29
CA ILE A 8 -3.37 5.74 -15.61
C ILE A 8 -4.21 4.46 -15.56
N TRP A 9 -3.97 3.58 -14.59
CA TRP A 9 -4.72 2.32 -14.46
C TRP A 9 -6.22 2.57 -14.26
N SER A 10 -6.58 3.48 -13.35
CA SER A 10 -7.97 3.83 -13.02
C SER A 10 -8.73 4.40 -14.22
N ALA A 11 -8.07 5.21 -15.06
CA ALA A 11 -8.69 5.74 -16.28
C ALA A 11 -9.05 4.66 -17.32
N HIS A 12 -8.40 3.49 -17.23
CA HIS A 12 -8.66 2.34 -18.10
C HIS A 12 -9.53 1.25 -17.43
N GLN A 13 -10.06 1.50 -16.23
CA GLN A 13 -11.06 0.62 -15.61
C GLN A 13 -12.49 0.99 -16.05
N ASN A 14 -13.45 0.09 -15.81
CA ASN A 14 -14.86 0.33 -16.12
C ASN A 14 -15.34 1.65 -15.48
N GLY A 15 -15.87 2.56 -16.32
CA GLY A 15 -16.33 3.89 -15.89
C GLY A 15 -15.23 4.95 -15.78
N GLY A 16 -13.97 4.59 -16.03
CA GLY A 16 -12.89 5.55 -16.23
C GLY A 16 -13.05 6.30 -17.55
N ILE A 17 -12.52 7.53 -17.61
CA ILE A 17 -12.41 8.30 -18.84
C ILE A 17 -10.95 8.17 -19.28
N PRO A 18 -10.65 7.41 -20.34
CA PRO A 18 -9.28 7.30 -20.85
C PRO A 18 -8.84 8.68 -21.32
N ASP A 19 -7.86 9.25 -20.62
CA ASP A 19 -7.33 10.58 -20.94
C ASP A 19 -6.20 10.48 -21.97
N HIS A 20 -5.99 11.55 -22.74
CA HIS A 20 -4.87 11.62 -23.68
C HIS A 20 -3.54 11.71 -22.92
N ALA A 21 -2.51 10.99 -23.41
CA ALA A 21 -1.24 10.81 -22.73
C ALA A 21 -0.53 12.13 -22.32
N ASP A 22 -0.85 13.22 -23.02
CA ASP A 22 -0.26 14.55 -22.83
C ASP A 22 -0.73 15.27 -21.56
N GLY A 23 -1.82 14.82 -20.92
CA GLY A 23 -2.36 15.40 -19.68
C GLY A 23 -1.74 14.85 -18.38
N TRP A 24 -1.00 13.73 -18.44
CA TRP A 24 -0.52 13.06 -17.22
C TRP A 24 0.63 13.81 -16.56
N GLN A 25 0.34 14.42 -15.42
CA GLN A 25 1.37 15.01 -14.57
C GLN A 25 2.31 13.93 -14.03
N ARG A 26 3.62 14.09 -14.25
CA ARG A 26 4.64 13.18 -13.74
C ARG A 26 4.76 13.28 -12.23
N LYS A 27 4.01 12.46 -11.52
CA LYS A 27 3.99 12.39 -10.06
C LYS A 27 4.12 10.94 -9.61
N ALA A 28 5.14 10.66 -8.80
CA ALA A 28 5.30 9.35 -8.20
C ALA A 28 4.14 9.08 -7.23
N GLU A 29 3.51 7.91 -7.38
CA GLU A 29 2.45 7.44 -6.51
C GLU A 29 2.95 6.25 -5.68
N ARG A 30 2.60 6.24 -4.38
CA ARG A 30 2.77 5.06 -3.53
C ARG A 30 1.51 4.23 -3.67
N ILE A 31 1.65 3.04 -4.23
CA ILE A 31 0.52 2.18 -4.55
C ILE A 31 0.76 0.80 -3.96
N VAL A 32 -0.31 0.18 -3.50
CA VAL A 32 -0.34 -1.27 -3.27
C VAL A 32 -1.11 -1.90 -4.42
N LEU A 33 -0.63 -3.06 -4.84
CA LEU A 33 -1.25 -3.91 -5.85
C LEU A 33 -1.36 -5.31 -5.26
N TRP A 34 -2.56 -5.88 -5.31
CA TRP A 34 -2.77 -7.24 -4.85
C TRP A 34 -3.91 -7.92 -5.60
N ARG A 35 -3.99 -9.23 -5.43
CA ARG A 35 -5.07 -10.05 -5.95
C ARG A 35 -6.06 -10.34 -4.82
N HIS A 36 -7.34 -10.17 -5.10
CA HIS A 36 -8.43 -10.50 -4.19
C HIS A 36 -9.44 -11.38 -4.94
N GLY A 37 -9.28 -12.70 -4.81
CA GLY A 37 -9.93 -13.68 -5.68
C GLY A 37 -9.45 -13.53 -7.13
N ASP A 38 -10.37 -13.45 -8.08
CA ASP A 38 -10.02 -13.27 -9.50
C ASP A 38 -9.69 -11.82 -9.86
N ASN A 39 -9.93 -10.88 -8.95
CA ASN A 39 -9.78 -9.46 -9.19
C ASN A 39 -8.40 -8.94 -8.81
N VAL A 40 -7.87 -8.04 -9.62
CA VAL A 40 -6.68 -7.25 -9.30
C VAL A 40 -7.15 -5.93 -8.67
N ARG A 41 -6.66 -5.64 -7.46
CA ARG A 41 -6.98 -4.42 -6.73
C ARG A 41 -5.75 -3.52 -6.64
N PHE A 42 -6.01 -2.22 -6.76
CA PHE A 42 -5.04 -1.18 -6.51
C PHE A 42 -5.57 -0.20 -5.49
N ALA A 43 -4.69 0.32 -4.64
CA ALA A 43 -5.00 1.43 -3.77
C ALA A 43 -3.80 2.37 -3.62
N ARG A 44 -4.08 3.67 -3.47
CA ARG A 44 -3.06 4.65 -3.12
C ARG A 44 -2.76 4.54 -1.63
N LEU A 45 -1.48 4.65 -1.28
CA LEU A 45 -1.02 4.66 0.10
C LEU A 45 -0.50 6.06 0.49
N THR A 46 -0.72 6.43 1.74
CA THR A 46 0.04 7.52 2.37
C THR A 46 1.51 7.11 2.57
N SER A 47 2.37 8.07 2.93
CA SER A 47 3.76 7.76 3.29
C SER A 47 3.85 6.78 4.47
N ALA A 48 3.01 6.98 5.50
CA ALA A 48 2.99 6.12 6.68
C ALA A 48 2.50 4.70 6.36
N GLN A 49 1.39 4.57 5.61
CA GLN A 49 0.88 3.27 5.18
C GLN A 49 1.89 2.49 4.34
N PHE A 50 2.58 3.18 3.41
CA PHE A 50 3.63 2.56 2.61
C PHE A 50 4.79 2.09 3.48
N SER A 51 5.29 2.93 4.39
CA SER A 51 6.39 2.58 5.28
C SER A 51 6.06 1.39 6.20
N PHE A 52 4.84 1.36 6.73
CA PHE A 52 4.29 0.25 7.51
C PHE A 52 4.29 -1.06 6.71
N ARG A 53 3.58 -1.09 5.57
CA ARG A 53 3.42 -2.29 4.73
C ARG A 53 4.75 -2.76 4.16
N HIS A 54 5.61 -1.84 3.75
CA HIS A 54 6.94 -2.17 3.24
C HIS A 54 7.80 -2.82 4.34
N SER A 55 7.75 -2.31 5.57
CA SER A 55 8.52 -2.89 6.68
C SER A 55 8.06 -4.31 7.03
N LEU A 56 6.74 -4.55 7.02
CA LEU A 56 6.19 -5.90 7.19
C LEU A 56 6.61 -6.84 6.06
N LYS A 57 6.52 -6.39 4.79
CA LYS A 57 6.99 -7.16 3.62
C LYS A 57 8.46 -7.54 3.73
N MET A 58 9.29 -6.67 4.30
CA MET A 58 10.72 -6.92 4.52
C MET A 58 11.03 -7.79 5.75
N GLY A 59 10.00 -8.30 6.45
CA GLY A 59 10.17 -9.18 7.61
C GLY A 59 10.69 -8.47 8.87
N LEU A 60 10.55 -7.15 8.97
CA LEU A 60 11.15 -6.36 10.06
C LEU A 60 10.37 -6.44 11.39
N GLY A 61 9.31 -7.23 11.46
CA GLY A 61 8.43 -7.31 12.62
C GLY A 61 7.45 -6.14 12.75
N LEU A 62 6.42 -6.34 13.57
CA LEU A 62 5.34 -5.37 13.75
C LEU A 62 5.81 -4.09 14.43
N GLU A 63 6.61 -4.21 15.49
CA GLU A 63 7.10 -3.07 16.27
C GLU A 63 7.87 -2.06 15.38
N LYS A 64 8.81 -2.56 14.58
CA LYS A 64 9.60 -1.71 13.67
C LYS A 64 8.76 -1.12 12.56
N ALA A 65 7.76 -1.86 12.06
CA ALA A 65 6.82 -1.33 11.07
C ALA A 65 5.98 -0.17 11.64
N VAL A 66 5.48 -0.30 12.87
CA VAL A 66 4.71 0.75 13.56
C VAL A 66 5.58 1.97 13.84
N SER A 67 6.77 1.79 14.41
CA SER A 67 7.70 2.88 14.71
C SER A 67 8.03 3.72 13.47
N ARG A 68 8.27 3.07 12.32
CA ARG A 68 8.52 3.74 11.05
C ARG A 68 7.31 4.48 10.50
N ALA A 69 6.11 3.93 10.65
CA ALA A 69 4.89 4.60 10.25
C ALA A 69 4.66 5.89 11.06
N LEU A 70 4.83 5.80 12.38
CA LEU A 70 4.69 6.92 13.32
C LEU A 70 5.72 8.04 13.08
N THR A 71 6.90 7.71 12.56
CA THR A 71 7.90 8.72 12.14
C THR A 71 7.40 9.57 10.98
N HIS A 72 6.58 8.99 10.08
CA HIS A 72 5.97 9.74 8.98
C HIS A 72 4.68 10.46 9.37
N GLU A 73 3.90 9.86 10.27
CA GLU A 73 2.59 10.36 10.69
C GLU A 73 2.36 10.00 12.16
N PRO A 74 2.55 10.93 13.11
CA PRO A 74 2.42 10.63 14.54
C PRO A 74 1.03 10.13 14.98
N MET A 75 0.00 10.48 14.22
CA MET A 75 -1.39 10.05 14.47
C MET A 75 -1.80 8.84 13.61
N PHE A 76 -0.84 8.09 13.07
CA PHE A 76 -1.11 6.94 12.22
C PHE A 76 -2.01 5.92 12.92
N ASP A 77 -3.16 5.62 12.32
CA ASP A 77 -4.09 4.60 12.81
C ASP A 77 -3.54 3.19 12.55
N VAL A 78 -2.77 2.70 13.53
CA VAL A 78 -2.17 1.37 13.50
C VAL A 78 -3.23 0.27 13.46
N LEU A 79 -4.33 0.43 14.20
CA LEU A 79 -5.38 -0.58 14.28
C LEU A 79 -6.10 -0.70 12.93
N GLY A 80 -6.52 0.42 12.34
CA GLY A 80 -7.12 0.44 11.02
C GLY A 80 -6.18 -0.11 9.94
N ALA A 81 -4.89 0.22 10.02
CA ALA A 81 -3.89 -0.33 9.10
C ALA A 81 -3.76 -1.86 9.23
N LEU A 82 -3.73 -2.41 10.45
CA LEU A 82 -3.69 -3.86 10.69
C LEU A 82 -4.97 -4.54 10.20
N VAL A 83 -6.15 -4.03 10.61
CA VAL A 83 -7.45 -4.58 10.19
C VAL A 83 -7.55 -4.60 8.67
N SER A 84 -7.07 -3.56 7.97
CA SER A 84 -7.06 -3.54 6.50
C SER A 84 -6.25 -4.67 5.89
N LEU A 85 -5.10 -5.05 6.47
CA LEU A 85 -4.28 -6.15 5.94
C LEU A 85 -5.00 -7.49 6.02
N PHE A 86 -5.70 -7.76 7.12
CA PHE A 86 -6.49 -8.97 7.27
C PHE A 86 -7.73 -8.96 6.36
N GLY A 87 -8.46 -7.84 6.34
CA GLY A 87 -9.65 -7.67 5.49
C GLY A 87 -9.33 -7.80 3.99
N ASP A 88 -8.17 -7.34 3.56
CA ASP A 88 -7.71 -7.45 2.17
C ASP A 88 -7.10 -8.83 1.84
N GLY A 89 -6.97 -9.73 2.81
CA GLY A 89 -6.34 -11.05 2.64
C GLY A 89 -4.82 -10.99 2.40
N LEU A 90 -4.16 -9.93 2.87
CA LEU A 90 -2.73 -9.69 2.64
C LEU A 90 -1.81 -10.34 3.67
N VAL A 91 -2.37 -10.83 4.77
CA VAL A 91 -1.61 -11.58 5.78
C VAL A 91 -1.50 -13.03 5.34
N THR A 92 -0.30 -13.45 4.94
CA THR A 92 -0.02 -14.81 4.47
C THR A 92 0.57 -15.73 5.54
N GLY A 93 0.96 -15.17 6.69
CA GLY A 93 1.49 -15.92 7.82
C GLY A 93 1.81 -15.02 9.01
N ILE A 94 1.86 -15.61 10.20
CA ILE A 94 2.27 -14.94 11.44
C ILE A 94 3.44 -15.73 12.01
N GLY A 95 4.57 -15.04 12.20
CA GLY A 95 5.77 -15.59 12.79
C GLY A 95 6.12 -14.87 14.09
N PHE A 96 6.84 -15.57 14.96
CA PHE A 96 7.43 -14.99 16.16
C PHE A 96 8.93 -15.00 15.98
N ASP A 97 9.59 -13.86 16.21
CA ASP A 97 11.04 -13.85 16.38
C ASP A 97 11.35 -14.69 17.63
N ARG A 98 12.04 -15.82 17.44
CA ARG A 98 12.67 -16.48 18.59
C ARG A 98 13.86 -15.62 18.99
N PRO A 99 13.98 -15.21 20.26
CA PRO A 99 15.22 -14.62 20.74
C PRO A 99 16.34 -15.64 20.52
N GLN A 100 17.44 -15.20 19.88
CA GLN A 100 18.69 -15.95 19.80
C GLN A 100 19.46 -15.84 21.11
#